data_AF-A0A4S8MF57-F1
#
_entry.id   AF-A0A4S8MF57-F1
#
_cell.length_a   1.000
_cell.length_b   1.000
_cell.length_c   1.000
_cell.angle_alpha   90.00
_cell.angle_beta   90.00
_cell.angle_gamma   90.00
#
_symmetry.space_group_name_H-M   'P 1'
#
loop_
_entity.id
_entity.type
_entity.pdbx_description
1 polymer ?
#
loop_
_entity_poly.entity_id
_entity_poly.type
_entity_poly.pdbx_seq_one_letter_code
_entity_poly.pdbx_strand_id
1 'polypeptide(L)'
;FYIGFDWLKRHNPEIDWVKGQLKLTRCPEECNYLPPIVDGEDEWTVRGRDEEFKPWEGDRLLVIEMEEEIRIRAHGTMASDLASKAQEGQKKKTFEELVPEAFQMYHDIFDKKEFDALP
;
A
#
# COMPACT_ATOMS: atom_id res chain seq x y z
N PHE A 1 -5.91 -0.30 -0.27
CA PHE A 1 -7.07 0.07 -1.09
C PHE A 1 -6.65 -0.06 -2.54
N TYR A 2 -7.39 -0.82 -3.37
CA TYR A 2 -7.05 -1.05 -4.78
C TYR A 2 -8.18 -0.52 -5.66
N ILE A 3 -7.82 0.18 -6.74
CA ILE A 3 -8.78 0.65 -7.74
C ILE A 3 -9.06 -0.50 -8.70
N GLY A 4 -10.30 -0.98 -8.69
CA GLY A 4 -10.73 -2.11 -9.51
C GLY A 4 -10.94 -1.74 -10.99
N PHE A 5 -10.99 -2.77 -11.84
CA PHE A 5 -11.28 -2.62 -13.26
C PHE A 5 -12.64 -1.95 -13.53
N ASP A 6 -13.65 -2.26 -12.74
CA ASP A 6 -14.99 -1.66 -12.88
C ASP A 6 -14.97 -0.15 -12.69
N TRP A 7 -14.13 0.34 -11.78
CA TRP A 7 -13.92 1.75 -11.56
C TRP A 7 -13.23 2.40 -12.78
N LEU A 8 -12.16 1.78 -13.30
CA LEU A 8 -11.47 2.29 -14.49
C LEU A 8 -12.37 2.35 -15.71
N LYS A 9 -13.23 1.34 -15.89
CA LYS A 9 -14.21 1.29 -16.98
C LYS A 9 -15.26 2.38 -16.86
N ARG A 10 -15.72 2.68 -15.63
CA ARG A 10 -16.74 3.72 -15.37
C ARG A 10 -16.19 5.13 -15.53
N HIS A 11 -15.01 5.40 -14.96
CA HIS A 11 -14.45 6.75 -14.87
C HIS A 11 -13.55 7.10 -16.05
N ASN A 12 -13.04 6.08 -16.75
CA ASN A 12 -12.19 6.16 -17.94
C ASN A 12 -11.15 7.31 -17.86
N PRO A 13 -10.30 7.36 -16.83
CA PRO A 13 -9.36 8.46 -16.66
C PRO A 13 -8.26 8.47 -17.72
N GLU A 14 -7.62 9.62 -17.89
CA GLU A 14 -6.31 9.72 -18.53
C GLU A 14 -5.24 9.47 -17.47
N ILE A 15 -4.37 8.50 -17.72
CA ILE A 15 -3.30 8.12 -16.79
C ILE A 15 -1.95 8.40 -17.45
N ASP A 16 -1.18 9.30 -16.85
CA ASP A 16 0.23 9.51 -17.16
C ASP A 16 1.06 8.69 -16.16
N TRP A 17 1.50 7.51 -16.58
CA TRP A 17 2.28 6.59 -15.76
C TRP A 17 3.69 7.10 -15.45
N VAL A 18 4.25 7.98 -16.29
CA VAL A 18 5.60 8.52 -16.10
C VAL A 18 5.58 9.58 -15.00
N LYS A 19 4.54 10.41 -14.97
CA LYS A 19 4.36 11.44 -13.93
C LYS A 19 3.57 10.97 -12.71
N GLY A 20 2.97 9.77 -12.78
CA GLY A 20 2.06 9.27 -11.75
C GLY A 20 0.78 10.11 -11.62
N GLN A 21 0.30 10.71 -12.70
CA GLN A 21 -0.87 11.60 -12.69
C GLN A 21 -2.10 10.91 -13.27
N LEU A 22 -3.26 11.19 -12.66
CA LEU A 22 -4.56 10.71 -13.11
C LEU A 22 -5.50 11.89 -13.31
N LYS A 23 -6.07 12.03 -14.51
CA LYS A 23 -7.04 13.09 -14.85
C LYS A 23 -8.39 12.50 -15.17
N LEU A 24 -9.44 12.98 -14.51
CA LEU A 24 -10.83 12.54 -14.69
C LEU A 24 -11.56 13.35 -15.77
N THR A 25 -10.91 13.55 -16.92
CA THR A 25 -11.45 14.32 -18.05
C THR A 25 -12.70 13.69 -18.68
N ARG A 26 -12.94 12.39 -18.44
CA ARG A 26 -14.03 11.60 -19.01
C ARG A 26 -14.98 11.02 -17.95
N CYS A 27 -15.02 11.59 -16.74
CA CYS A 27 -15.98 11.13 -15.72
C CYS A 27 -17.41 11.41 -16.16
N PRO A 28 -18.34 10.45 -16.02
CA PRO A 28 -19.77 10.72 -16.14
C PRO A 28 -20.26 11.80 -15.16
N GLU A 29 -21.33 12.53 -15.49
CA GLU A 29 -21.91 13.56 -14.60
C GLU A 29 -22.42 12.97 -13.27
N GLU A 30 -22.82 11.69 -13.25
CA GLU A 30 -23.23 11.03 -12.01
C GLU A 30 -22.08 10.86 -11.00
N CYS A 31 -20.82 11.09 -11.42
CA CYS A 31 -19.68 11.18 -10.51
C CYS A 31 -19.77 12.37 -9.54
N ASN A 32 -20.55 13.41 -9.89
CA ASN A 32 -20.51 14.73 -9.26
C ASN A 32 -19.07 15.30 -9.14
N TYR A 33 -18.21 14.96 -10.11
CA TYR A 33 -16.83 15.42 -10.15
C TYR A 33 -16.80 16.82 -10.78
N LEU A 34 -16.53 17.84 -9.95
CA LEU A 34 -16.22 19.17 -10.44
C LEU A 34 -14.70 19.24 -10.66
N PRO A 35 -14.23 19.42 -11.91
CA PRO A 35 -12.82 19.64 -12.13
C PRO A 35 -12.39 20.90 -11.37
N PRO A 36 -11.23 20.90 -10.70
CA PRO A 36 -10.72 22.11 -10.07
C PRO A 36 -10.58 23.19 -11.14
N ILE A 37 -11.21 24.35 -10.90
CA ILE A 37 -11.04 25.53 -11.73
C ILE A 37 -9.63 26.04 -11.46
N VAL A 38 -8.72 25.81 -12.40
CA VAL A 38 -7.34 26.29 -12.34
C VAL A 38 -7.31 27.69 -12.94
N ASP A 39 -7.68 28.68 -12.14
CA ASP A 39 -7.35 30.07 -12.45
C ASP A 39 -5.89 30.26 -12.03
N GLY A 40 -5.03 30.56 -13.00
CA GLY A 40 -3.62 30.99 -12.90
C GLY A 40 -2.88 30.88 -11.56
N GLU A 41 -1.76 30.15 -11.60
CA GLU A 41 -0.53 30.31 -10.81
C GLU A 41 -0.55 30.26 -9.26
N ASP A 42 -1.71 30.06 -8.61
CA ASP A 42 -1.76 29.77 -7.17
C ASP A 42 -2.18 28.31 -6.93
N GLU A 43 -1.19 27.46 -6.64
CA GLU A 43 -1.32 26.00 -6.47
C GLU A 43 -2.20 25.57 -5.28
N TRP A 44 -2.86 26.48 -4.55
CA TRP A 44 -3.72 26.13 -3.41
C TRP A 44 -5.01 26.96 -3.31
N THR A 45 -5.49 27.61 -4.37
CA THR A 45 -6.83 28.23 -4.33
C THR A 45 -7.90 27.30 -4.88
N VAL A 46 -8.35 26.35 -4.06
CA VAL A 46 -9.72 25.82 -4.22
C VAL A 46 -10.66 26.95 -3.81
N ARG A 47 -10.96 27.87 -4.74
CA ARG A 47 -12.09 28.79 -4.56
C ARG A 47 -13.37 27.99 -4.74
N GLY A 48 -13.80 27.41 -3.63
CA GLY A 48 -14.99 26.59 -3.58
C GLY A 48 -15.36 26.31 -2.15
N ARG A 49 -15.97 27.34 -1.53
CA ARG A 49 -17.06 27.24 -0.54
C ARG A 49 -16.64 27.47 0.93
N ASP A 50 -16.78 28.73 1.36
CA ASP A 50 -17.08 29.11 2.75
C ASP A 50 -18.49 28.67 3.20
N GLU A 51 -19.03 27.56 2.66
CA GLU A 51 -20.17 26.92 3.30
C GLU A 51 -19.59 25.99 4.34
N GLU A 52 -19.77 26.40 5.59
CA GLU A 52 -19.89 25.53 6.75
C GLU A 52 -20.19 24.07 6.33
N PHE A 53 -19.20 23.18 6.48
CA PHE A 53 -19.33 21.77 6.14
C PHE A 53 -20.54 21.19 6.87
N LYS A 54 -21.63 20.93 6.13
CA LYS A 54 -22.84 20.27 6.64
C LYS A 54 -22.77 18.79 6.24
N PRO A 55 -22.53 17.88 7.20
CA PRO A 55 -22.58 16.45 6.92
C PRO A 55 -23.97 16.09 6.39
N TRP A 56 -24.04 15.17 5.44
CA TRP A 56 -25.32 14.66 4.94
C TRP A 56 -25.99 13.81 6.03
N GLU A 57 -27.31 13.67 5.98
CA GLU A 57 -28.06 12.84 6.93
C GLU A 57 -27.62 11.37 6.78
N GLY A 58 -26.77 10.91 7.70
CA GLY A 58 -26.17 9.57 7.68
C GLY A 58 -24.64 9.53 7.59
N ASP A 59 -23.97 10.66 7.36
CA ASP A 59 -22.51 10.73 7.35
C ASP A 59 -21.95 10.52 8.76
N ARG A 60 -20.99 9.59 8.90
CA ARG A 60 -20.25 9.35 10.14
C ARG A 60 -18.82 9.86 9.98
N LEU A 61 -18.49 10.94 10.69
CA LEU A 61 -17.12 11.42 10.78
C LEU A 61 -16.33 10.49 11.71
N LEU A 62 -15.29 9.86 11.18
CA LEU A 62 -14.31 9.13 11.99
C LEU A 62 -13.35 10.15 12.58
N VAL A 63 -13.55 10.49 13.85
CA VAL A 63 -12.61 11.29 14.62
C VAL A 63 -11.61 10.33 15.26
N ILE A 64 -10.36 10.35 14.77
CA ILE A 64 -9.25 9.65 15.42
C ILE A 64 -8.55 10.67 16.30
N GLU A 65 -8.79 10.60 17.60
CA GLU A 65 -7.99 11.34 18.58
C GLU A 65 -6.58 10.74 18.56
N MET A 66 -5.62 11.48 17.99
CA MET A 66 -4.22 11.10 18.00
C MET A 66 -3.60 11.44 19.37
N GLU A 67 -4.07 10.78 20.44
CA GLU A 67 -3.41 10.81 21.75
C GLU A 67 -2.71 9.49 22.06
N GLU A 68 -1.51 9.63 22.64
CA GLU A 68 -0.48 8.66 23.03
C GLU A 68 -0.32 7.41 22.17
N GLU A 69 0.86 7.29 21.55
CA GLU A 69 1.34 6.09 20.86
C GLU A 69 1.03 4.83 21.68
N ILE A 70 -0.01 4.08 21.25
CA ILE A 70 -0.30 2.77 21.84
C ILE A 70 0.92 1.92 21.55
N ARG A 71 1.75 1.71 22.57
CA ARG A 71 2.94 0.87 22.46
C ARG A 71 2.50 -0.58 22.35
N ILE A 72 2.14 -1.00 21.13
CA ILE A 72 1.74 -2.38 20.84
C ILE A 72 2.96 -3.25 21.10
N ARG A 73 2.93 -4.01 22.20
CA ARG A 73 3.90 -5.08 22.46
C ARG A 73 3.56 -6.25 21.54
N ALA A 74 3.89 -6.11 20.25
CA ALA A 74 3.77 -7.21 19.31
C ALA A 74 4.71 -8.33 19.80
N HIS A 75 4.13 -9.37 20.40
CA HIS A 75 4.82 -10.61 20.68
C HIS A 75 4.73 -11.51 19.45
N GLY A 76 5.65 -12.47 19.33
CA GLY A 76 5.58 -13.51 18.31
C GLY A 76 4.20 -14.18 18.31
N THR A 77 3.70 -14.56 17.14
CA THR A 77 2.42 -15.27 17.07
C THR A 77 2.57 -16.67 17.65
N MET A 78 1.49 -17.24 18.19
CA MET A 78 1.50 -18.64 18.66
C MET A 78 1.97 -19.64 17.58
N ALA A 79 1.71 -19.33 16.30
CA ALA A 79 2.21 -20.11 15.17
C ALA A 79 3.75 -20.07 15.06
N SER A 80 4.37 -18.91 15.32
CA SER A 80 5.82 -18.75 15.30
C SER A 80 6.49 -19.54 16.43
N ASP A 81 5.89 -19.52 17.62
CA ASP A 81 6.38 -20.29 18.78
C ASP A 81 6.25 -21.80 18.54
N LEU A 82 5.13 -22.23 17.97
CA LEU A 82 4.89 -23.62 17.64
C LEU A 82 5.86 -24.13 16.57
N ALA A 83 6.09 -23.33 15.52
CA ALA A 83 7.06 -23.65 14.47
C ALA A 83 8.49 -23.73 15.02
N SER A 84 8.87 -22.80 15.90
CA SER A 84 10.20 -22.79 16.52
C SER A 84 10.43 -24.04 17.38
N LYS A 85 9.48 -24.39 18.25
CA LYS A 85 9.55 -25.62 19.08
C LYS A 85 9.58 -26.89 18.24
N ALA A 86 8.82 -26.94 17.14
CA ALA A 86 8.85 -28.07 16.23
C ALA A 86 10.20 -28.23 15.49
N GLN A 87 10.94 -27.12 15.32
CA GLN A 87 12.23 -27.10 14.63
C GLN A 87 13.42 -27.36 15.57
N GLU A 88 13.30 -27.11 16.87
CA GLU A 88 14.35 -27.37 17.88
C GLU A 88 14.84 -28.83 17.91
N GLY A 89 13.96 -29.79 17.61
CA GLY A 89 14.31 -31.22 17.57
C GLY A 89 14.79 -31.72 16.20
N GLN A 90 14.74 -30.89 15.15
CA GLN A 90 15.09 -31.30 13.79
C GLN A 90 16.56 -30.97 13.49
N LYS A 91 17.26 -31.91 12.85
CA LYS A 91 18.62 -31.64 12.36
C LYS A 91 18.54 -30.59 11.26
N LYS A 92 19.38 -29.55 11.36
CA LYS A 92 19.54 -28.56 10.29
C LYS A 92 20.07 -29.27 9.05
N LYS A 93 19.25 -29.33 8.00
CA LYS A 93 19.62 -29.84 6.69
C LYS A 93 20.65 -28.91 6.03
N THR A 94 21.54 -29.47 5.21
CA THR A 94 22.48 -28.64 4.44
C THR A 94 21.75 -27.94 3.29
N PHE A 95 22.36 -26.91 2.71
CA PHE A 95 21.77 -26.18 1.59
C PHE A 95 21.51 -27.12 0.41
N GLU A 96 22.43 -28.03 0.10
CA GLU A 96 22.27 -28.97 -1.02
C GLU A 96 21.11 -29.96 -0.80
N GLU A 97 20.74 -30.24 0.44
CA GLU A 97 19.60 -31.11 0.77
C GLU A 97 18.26 -30.36 0.73
N LEU A 98 18.26 -29.06 1.01
CA LEU A 98 17.06 -28.21 0.98
C LEU A 98 16.74 -27.70 -0.42
N VAL A 99 17.77 -27.41 -1.21
CA VAL A 99 17.65 -26.72 -2.49
C VAL A 99 17.73 -27.74 -3.63
N PRO A 100 16.72 -27.78 -4.53
CA PRO A 100 16.76 -28.65 -5.70
C PRO A 100 18.01 -28.42 -6.55
N GLU A 101 18.54 -29.48 -7.16
CA GLU A 101 19.81 -29.48 -7.91
C GLU A 101 19.93 -28.32 -8.92
N ALA A 102 18.84 -28.04 -9.65
CA ALA A 102 18.80 -26.95 -10.63
C ALA A 102 19.07 -25.55 -10.04
N PHE A 103 18.87 -25.36 -8.73
CA PHE A 103 19.03 -24.09 -8.04
C PHE A 103 20.28 -24.05 -7.14
N GLN A 104 21.04 -25.15 -7.03
CA GLN A 104 22.26 -25.18 -6.21
C GLN A 104 23.36 -24.28 -6.77
N MET A 105 23.30 -23.96 -8.07
CA MET A 105 24.22 -23.03 -8.73
C MET A 105 24.15 -21.58 -8.23
N TYR A 106 23.09 -21.21 -7.53
CA TYR A 106 22.87 -19.85 -7.00
C TYR A 106 23.23 -19.72 -5.51
N HIS A 107 24.07 -20.63 -4.99
CA HIS A 107 24.48 -20.60 -3.58
C HIS A 107 25.06 -19.24 -3.18
N ASP A 108 25.83 -18.61 -4.07
CA ASP A 108 26.43 -17.28 -3.93
C ASP A 108 25.40 -16.18 -3.65
N ILE A 109 24.27 -16.17 -4.36
CA ILE A 109 23.18 -15.19 -4.16
C ILE A 109 22.58 -15.29 -2.74
N PHE A 110 22.54 -16.50 -2.19
CA PHE A 110 21.99 -16.76 -0.85
C PHE A 110 23.05 -16.75 0.25
N ASP A 111 24.33 -16.54 -0.10
CA ASP A 111 25.38 -16.39 0.88
C ASP A 111 25.25 -15.04 1.58
N LYS A 112 25.25 -15.08 2.92
CA LYS A 112 25.01 -13.90 3.76
C LYS A 112 25.96 -12.73 3.46
N LYS A 113 27.16 -13.02 2.96
CA LYS A 113 28.18 -12.02 2.62
C LYS A 113 27.75 -11.10 1.48
N GLU A 114 27.01 -11.62 0.50
CA GLU A 114 26.55 -10.84 -0.65
C GLU A 114 25.21 -10.16 -0.38
N PHE A 115 24.33 -10.77 0.44
CA PHE A 115 23.03 -10.19 0.80
C PHE A 115 23.14 -8.87 1.57
N ASP A 116 24.11 -8.74 2.48
CA ASP A 116 24.30 -7.53 3.29
C ASP A 116 25.06 -6.42 2.53
N ALA A 117 25.55 -6.70 1.32
CA ALA A 117 26.20 -5.71 0.46
C ALA A 117 25.17 -5.12 -0.52
N LEU A 118 24.79 -3.86 -0.31
CA LEU A 118 24.00 -3.10 -1.29
C LEU A 118 24.86 -2.78 -2.52
N PRO A 119 24.28 -2.80 -3.74
CA PRO A 119 24.95 -2.31 -4.95
C PRO A 119 25.23 -0.79 -4.90
#